data_AF-A0A538AI57-F1
#
_entry.id   AF-A0A538AI57-F1
#
_cell.length_a   1.000
_cell.length_b   1.000
_cell.length_c   1.000
_cell.angle_alpha   90.00
_cell.angle_beta   90.00
_cell.angle_gamma   90.00
#
_symmetry.space_group_name_H-M   'P 1'
#
loop_
_entity.id
_entity.type
_entity.pdbx_description
1 polymer ?
#
loop_
_entity_poly.entity_id
_entity_poly.type
_entity_poly.pdbx_seq_one_letter_code
_entity_poly.pdbx_strand_id
1 'polypeptide(L)' 'MNAAAPHTSRGLALILEHCARLNSVEHARPPAVIRLQQAIGDELARLLLTALAGDHGARPRFS' A
#
# COMPACT_ATOMS: atom_id res chain seq x y z
N MET A 1 10.80 -24.78 -34.77
CA MET A 1 9.90 -24.10 -33.82
C MET A 1 10.74 -23.06 -33.08
N ASN A 2 10.80 -21.83 -33.58
CA ASN A 2 11.62 -20.78 -32.97
C ASN A 2 10.87 -20.21 -31.77
N ALA A 3 11.29 -20.57 -30.55
CA ALA A 3 10.85 -19.89 -29.35
C ALA A 3 11.37 -18.45 -29.42
N ALA A 4 10.46 -17.49 -29.62
CA ALA A 4 10.80 -16.07 -29.58
C ALA A 4 11.45 -15.79 -28.22
N ALA A 5 12.67 -15.26 -28.24
CA ALA A 5 13.39 -14.89 -27.02
C ALA A 5 12.52 -13.92 -26.20
N PRO A 6 12.34 -14.14 -24.88
CA PRO A 6 11.50 -13.27 -24.08
C PRO A 6 12.01 -11.84 -24.17
N HIS A 7 11.16 -10.92 -24.62
CA HIS A 7 11.48 -9.50 -24.70
C HIS A 7 11.44 -8.90 -23.29
N THR A 8 12.47 -9.18 -22.48
CA THR A 8 12.57 -8.79 -21.07
C THR A 8 12.36 -7.29 -20.86
N SER A 9 12.84 -6.45 -21.78
CA SER A 9 12.66 -5.00 -21.74
C SER A 9 11.20 -4.56 -21.90
N ARG A 10 10.42 -5.30 -22.72
CA ARG A 10 8.99 -5.01 -22.91
C ARG A 10 8.17 -5.40 -21.68
N GLY A 11 8.51 -6.54 -21.06
CA GLY A 11 7.86 -6.97 -19.81
C GLY A 11 8.09 -5.98 -18.68
N LEU A 12 9.32 -5.50 -18.51
CA LEU A 12 9.65 -4.49 -17.50
C LEU A 12 8.93 -3.15 -17.75
N ALA A 13 8.84 -2.70 -18.99
CA ALA A 13 8.11 -1.48 -19.34
C ALA A 13 6.61 -1.58 -18.96
N LEU A 14 5.96 -2.72 -19.22
CA LEU A 14 4.55 -2.95 -18.86
C LEU A 14 4.33 -2.97 -17.35
N ILE A 15 5.26 -3.54 -16.59
CA ILE A 15 5.20 -3.54 -15.12
C ILE A 15 5.31 -2.10 -14.61
N LEU A 16 6.28 -1.33 -15.10
CA LEU A 16 6.45 0.07 -14.69
C LEU A 16 5.25 0.94 -15.07
N GLU A 17 4.69 0.75 -16.27
CA GLU A 17 3.48 1.45 -16.69
C GLU A 17 2.29 1.11 -15.78
N HIS A 18 2.13 -0.17 -15.41
CA HIS A 18 1.11 -0.60 -14.47
C HIS A 18 1.31 0.01 -13.08
N CYS A 19 2.54 -0.01 -12.55
CA CYS A 19 2.88 0.62 -11.28
C CYS A 19 2.62 2.13 -11.31
N ALA A 20 2.97 2.83 -12.39
CA ALA A 20 2.70 4.26 -12.55
C ALA A 20 1.19 4.56 -12.55
N ARG A 21 0.39 3.71 -13.21
CA ARG A 21 -1.08 3.83 -13.21
C ARG A 21 -1.65 3.62 -11.81
N LEU A 22 -1.22 2.57 -11.10
CA LEU A 22 -1.62 2.34 -9.70
C LEU A 22 -1.23 3.51 -8.80
N ASN A 23 -0.01 4.02 -8.96
CA ASN A 23 0.50 5.15 -8.19
C ASN A 23 -0.33 6.42 -8.44
N SER A 24 -0.74 6.68 -9.68
CA SER A 24 -1.60 7.83 -9.99
C SER A 24 -2.99 7.75 -9.33
N VAL A 25 -3.58 6.55 -9.29
CA VAL A 25 -4.85 6.29 -8.59
C VAL A 25 -4.66 6.42 -7.07
N GLU A 26 -3.52 5.97 -6.55
CA GLU A 26 -3.19 6.09 -5.13
C GLU A 26 -2.97 7.55 -4.71
N HIS A 27 -2.31 8.37 -5.54
CA HIS A 27 -2.12 9.80 -5.28
C HIS A 27 -3.44 10.59 -5.32
N ALA A 28 -4.41 10.16 -6.12
CA ALA A 28 -5.74 10.76 -6.13
C ALA A 28 -6.58 10.36 -4.90
N ARG A 29 -6.16 9.32 -4.16
CA ARG A 29 -6.88 8.84 -2.99
C ARG A 29 -6.45 9.65 -1.76
N PRO A 30 -7.40 10.17 -0.96
CA PRO A 30 -7.05 10.79 0.31
C PRO A 30 -6.24 9.81 1.18
N PRO A 31 -5.28 10.31 2.00
CA PRO A 31 -4.48 9.47 2.87
C PRO A 31 -5.34 8.55 3.76
N ALA A 32 -4.80 7.38 4.11
CA ALA A 32 -5.52 6.38 4.90
C ALA A 32 -6.07 6.93 6.23
N VAL A 33 -5.31 7.81 6.89
CA VAL A 33 -5.74 8.51 8.12
C VAL A 33 -6.97 9.38 7.89
N ILE A 34 -7.00 10.15 6.79
CA ILE A 34 -8.12 11.04 6.46
C ILE A 34 -9.36 10.20 6.15
N ARG A 35 -9.21 9.11 5.40
CA ARG A 35 -10.31 8.20 5.08
C ARG A 35 -10.87 7.51 6.31
N LEU A 36 -10.01 7.17 7.26
CA LEU A 36 -10.42 6.57 8.52
C LEU A 36 -11.21 7.59 9.36
N GLN A 37 -10.70 8.81 9.49
CA GLN A 37 -11.40 9.91 10.17
C GLN A 37 -12.79 10.18 9.56
N GLN A 38 -12.90 10.19 8.23
CA GLN A 38 -14.19 10.34 7.53
C GLN A 38 -15.18 9.20 7.79
N ALA A 39 -14.68 7.98 7.99
CA ALA A 39 -15.53 6.80 8.16
C ALA A 39 -16.05 6.62 9.59
N ILE A 40 -15.21 6.93 10.59
CA ILE A 40 -15.49 6.59 12.01
C ILE A 40 -15.37 7.78 12.96
N GLY A 41 -15.06 8.97 12.45
CA GLY A 41 -14.82 10.17 13.24
C GLY A 41 -13.38 10.26 13.78
N ASP A 42 -12.98 11.50 14.09
CA ASP A 42 -11.59 11.82 14.46
C ASP A 42 -11.10 11.10 15.71
N GLU A 43 -11.94 11.03 16.73
CA GLU A 43 -11.54 10.48 18.03
C GLU A 43 -11.34 8.97 17.96
N LEU A 44 -12.30 8.25 17.36
CA LEU A 44 -12.19 6.80 17.22
C LEU A 44 -11.05 6.41 16.26
N ALA A 45 -10.80 7.21 15.22
CA ALA A 45 -9.65 7.04 14.34
C ALA A 45 -8.31 7.17 15.10
N ARG A 46 -8.18 8.18 15.99
CA ARG A 46 -6.98 8.33 16.83
C ARG A 46 -6.78 7.16 17.78
N LEU A 47 -7.83 6.71 18.46
CA LEU A 47 -7.77 5.58 19.37
C LEU A 47 -7.33 4.31 18.64
N LEU A 48 -7.92 4.03 17.47
CA LEU A 48 -7.58 2.86 16.66
C LEU A 48 -6.13 2.89 16.17
N LEU A 49 -5.67 4.02 15.63
CA LEU A 49 -4.30 4.18 15.17
C LEU A 49 -3.29 4.04 16.31
N THR A 50 -3.64 4.55 17.50
CA THR A 50 -2.79 4.43 18.70
C THR A 50 -2.70 2.99 19.16
N ALA A 51 -3.83 2.26 19.20
CA ALA A 51 -3.85 0.85 19.56
C ALA A 51 -3.01 0.00 18.57
N LEU A 52 -3.17 0.22 17.27
CA LEU A 52 -2.40 -0.47 16.23
C LEU A 52 -0.90 -0.14 16.32
N ALA A 53 -0.54 1.12 16.51
CA ALA A 53 0.86 1.55 16.63
C ALA A 53 1.54 0.95 17.87
N GLY A 54 0.81 0.84 18.99
CA GLY A 54 1.31 0.18 20.20
C GLY A 54 1.54 -1.32 20.01
N ASP A 55 0.69 -1.98 19.22
CA ASP A 55 0.77 -3.42 18.95
C ASP A 55 1.95 -3.77 18.02
N HIS A 56 2.30 -2.90 17.07
CA HIS A 56 3.47 -3.10 16.20
C HIS A 56 4.82 -3.05 16.92
N GLY A 57 4.87 -2.47 18.13
CA GLY A 57 6.05 -2.53 19.01
C GLY A 57 6.12 -3.77 19.90
N ALA A 58 5.00 -4.48 20.07
CA ALA A 58 4.91 -5.70 20.87
C ALA A 58 5.25 -6.93 20.03
N ARG A 59 6.52 -7.05 19.61
CA ARG A 59 7.03 -8.35 19.19
C ARG A 59 7.34 -9.12 20.49
N PRO A 60 6.56 -10.14 20.91
CA PRO A 60 7.03 -11.03 21.95
C PRO A 60 8.31 -11.66 21.43
N ARG A 61 9.44 -11.27 22.03
CA ARG A 61 10.66 -12.05 21.96
C ARG A 61 10.36 -13.28 22.80
N PHE A 62 9.83 -14.31 22.14
CA PHE A 62 9.79 -15.64 22.73
C PHE A 62 11.23 -15.97 23.13
N SER A 63 11.45 -16.05 24.44
CA SER A 63 12.65 -16.55 25.10
C SER A 63 12.48 -18.04 25.38
#